data_AF-A0AAV8HKD8-F1
#
_entry.id   AF-A0AAV8HKD8-F1
#
_cell.length_a   1.000
_cell.length_b   1.000
_cell.length_c   1.000
_cell.angle_alpha   90.00
_cell.angle_beta   90.00
_cell.angle_gamma   90.00
#
_symmetry.space_group_name_H-M   'P 1'
#
loop_
_entity.id
_entity.type
_entity.pdbx_description
1 polymer ?
#
loop_
_entity_poly.entity_id
_entity_poly.type
_entity_poly.pdbx_seq_one_letter_code
_entity_poly.pdbx_strand_id
1 'polypeptide(L)'
;MAKRGRVQLRRIENKTSRQVRFSKRRSGLFKKAFELAILCDAEVALLVFSAGGKLFEYSSSASVGETYSRYKQFTSAKKDANSKSVNKDTDNTQNNSEDSSNSNILSDIAQWCTGRNIDQMNATELDKWEALLGKALKQIDSRKTQVSTSDKAVDLNEEPKD
;
A
#
# COMPACT_ATOMS: atom_id res chain seq x y z
N MET A 1 47.00 -3.66 -5.51
CA MET A 1 45.74 -3.02 -5.05
C MET A 1 45.00 -2.45 -6.26
N ALA A 2 43.74 -2.81 -6.49
CA ALA A 2 42.99 -2.29 -7.65
C ALA A 2 42.78 -0.77 -7.50
N LYS A 3 43.27 0.02 -8.46
CA LYS A 3 43.09 1.48 -8.49
C LYS A 3 41.59 1.82 -8.51
N ARG A 4 41.15 2.70 -7.60
CA ARG A 4 39.79 3.26 -7.57
C ARG A 4 39.62 4.16 -8.81
N GLY A 5 39.01 3.65 -9.87
CA GLY A 5 38.63 4.42 -11.04
C GLY A 5 37.23 5.03 -10.93
N ARG A 6 36.99 6.11 -11.67
CA ARG A 6 35.63 6.66 -11.87
C ARG A 6 34.77 5.59 -12.53
N VAL A 7 33.54 5.41 -12.03
CA VAL A 7 32.59 4.41 -12.53
C VAL A 7 31.38 5.14 -13.11
N GLN A 8 30.91 4.72 -14.29
CA GLN A 8 29.66 5.24 -14.87
C GLN A 8 28.44 4.83 -14.02
N LEU A 9 27.43 5.70 -13.97
CA LEU A 9 26.19 5.45 -13.22
C LEU A 9 25.23 4.57 -14.04
N ARG A 10 25.58 3.29 -14.17
CA ARG A 10 24.76 2.27 -14.84
C ARG A 10 24.77 0.96 -14.05
N ARG A 11 23.87 0.03 -14.41
CA ARG A 11 23.87 -1.32 -13.85
C ARG A 11 25.23 -1.99 -14.08
N ILE A 12 25.77 -2.61 -13.04
CA ILE A 12 27.02 -3.38 -13.13
C ILE A 12 26.63 -4.78 -13.60
N GLU A 13 27.05 -5.20 -14.79
CA GLU A 13 26.60 -6.48 -15.35
C GLU A 13 27.19 -7.71 -14.64
N ASN A 14 28.48 -7.67 -14.32
CA ASN A 14 29.17 -8.76 -13.63
C ASN A 14 28.55 -8.99 -12.22
N LYS A 15 27.96 -10.17 -12.01
CA LYS A 15 27.22 -10.54 -10.79
C LYS A 15 28.08 -10.42 -9.53
N THR A 16 29.28 -10.98 -9.52
CA THR A 16 30.20 -10.97 -8.37
C THR A 16 30.62 -9.54 -8.01
N SER A 17 31.00 -8.74 -9.02
CA SER A 17 31.37 -7.34 -8.83
C SER A 17 30.20 -6.50 -8.33
N ARG A 18 28.98 -6.77 -8.83
CA ARG A 18 27.75 -6.12 -8.38
C ARG A 18 27.46 -6.47 -6.92
N GLN A 19 27.61 -7.72 -6.50
CA GLN A 19 27.40 -8.14 -5.12
C GLN A 19 28.38 -7.46 -4.15
N VAL A 20 29.68 -7.47 -4.47
CA VAL A 20 30.71 -6.83 -3.63
C VAL A 20 30.46 -5.33 -3.52
N ARG A 21 30.14 -4.66 -4.63
CA ARG A 21 29.83 -3.23 -4.64
C ARG A 21 28.51 -2.92 -3.94
N PHE A 22 27.49 -3.75 -4.07
CA PHE A 22 26.24 -3.62 -3.33
C PHE A 22 26.51 -3.62 -1.83
N SER A 23 27.25 -4.61 -1.31
CA SER A 23 27.59 -4.66 0.11
C SER A 23 28.33 -3.40 0.57
N LYS A 24 29.37 -2.98 -0.17
CA LYS A 24 30.15 -1.78 0.19
C LYS A 24 29.34 -0.49 0.11
N ARG A 25 28.55 -0.30 -0.96
CA ARG A 25 27.73 0.90 -1.16
C ARG A 25 26.57 0.97 -0.19
N ARG A 26 25.91 -0.16 0.11
CA ARG A 26 24.85 -0.26 1.11
C ARG A 26 25.37 0.13 2.49
N SER A 27 26.50 -0.44 2.93
CA SER A 27 27.12 -0.06 4.20
C SER A 27 27.51 1.42 4.23
N GLY A 28 28.07 1.95 3.15
CA GLY A 28 28.40 3.38 3.06
C GLY A 28 27.16 4.28 3.10
N LEU A 29 26.06 3.89 2.47
CA LEU A 29 24.79 4.61 2.51
C LEU A 29 24.19 4.61 3.93
N PHE A 30 24.20 3.47 4.61
CA PHE A 30 23.71 3.36 5.99
C PHE A 30 24.54 4.25 6.93
N LYS A 31 25.86 4.29 6.76
CA LYS A 31 26.71 5.20 7.53
C LYS A 31 26.35 6.67 7.32
N LYS A 32 26.11 7.08 6.07
CA LYS A 32 25.68 8.46 5.77
C LYS A 32 24.31 8.80 6.35
N ALA A 33 23.37 7.86 6.31
CA ALA A 33 22.05 8.05 6.91
C ALA A 33 22.13 8.19 8.44
N PHE A 34 23.00 7.39 9.07
CA PHE A 34 23.31 7.53 10.48
C PHE A 34 23.95 8.89 10.81
N GLU A 35 24.96 9.31 10.04
CA GLU A 35 25.59 10.61 10.21
C GLU A 35 24.55 11.74 10.08
N LEU A 36 23.67 11.69 9.08
CA LEU A 36 22.61 12.67 8.89
C LEU A 36 21.63 12.72 10.08
N ALA A 37 21.19 11.55 10.55
CA ALA A 37 20.27 11.46 11.66
C ALA A 37 20.84 12.11 12.92
N ILE A 38 22.10 11.85 13.23
CA ILE A 38 22.78 12.40 14.41
C ILE A 38 23.13 13.89 14.24
N LEU A 39 23.72 14.28 13.10
CA LEU A 39 24.22 15.65 12.91
C LEU A 39 23.11 16.69 12.79
N CYS A 40 21.94 16.28 12.30
CA CYS A 40 20.83 17.18 12.03
C CYS A 40 19.58 16.90 12.87
N ASP A 41 19.68 16.01 13.86
CA ASP A 41 18.54 15.54 14.67
C ASP A 41 17.33 15.16 13.80
N ALA A 42 17.62 14.43 12.73
CA ALA A 42 16.65 14.09 11.69
C ALA A 42 16.25 12.63 11.82
N GLU A 43 14.95 12.35 11.69
CA GLU A 43 14.51 10.96 11.60
C GLU A 43 14.71 10.41 10.18
N VAL A 44 15.43 9.30 10.07
CA VAL A 44 15.81 8.68 8.80
C VAL A 44 15.53 7.18 8.85
N ALA A 45 14.82 6.69 7.84
CA ALA A 45 14.65 5.26 7.59
C ALA A 45 15.05 4.92 6.15
N LEU A 46 15.69 3.76 5.97
CA LEU A 46 16.14 3.24 4.68
C LEU A 46 15.75 1.76 4.54
N LEU A 47 15.15 1.43 3.40
CA LEU A 47 14.81 0.06 2.99
C LEU A 47 15.54 -0.26 1.69
N VAL A 48 16.29 -1.35 1.66
CA VAL A 48 17.06 -1.78 0.49
C VAL A 48 16.86 -3.25 0.23
N PHE A 49 16.21 -3.59 -0.88
CA PHE A 49 16.10 -4.96 -1.37
C PHE A 49 17.27 -5.27 -2.30
N SER A 50 17.96 -6.39 -2.04
CA SER A 50 18.94 -6.91 -2.99
C SER A 50 18.24 -7.50 -4.22
N ALA A 51 19.00 -7.71 -5.30
CA ALA A 51 18.50 -8.41 -6.48
C ALA A 51 18.00 -9.84 -6.20
N GLY A 52 18.39 -10.44 -5.07
CA GLY A 52 17.89 -11.73 -4.60
C GLY A 52 16.71 -11.63 -3.63
N GLY A 53 16.06 -10.48 -3.52
CA GLY A 53 14.88 -10.28 -2.66
C GLY A 53 15.17 -10.07 -1.17
N LYS A 54 16.41 -10.29 -0.72
CA LYS A 54 16.77 -10.06 0.69
C LYS A 54 16.64 -8.58 1.06
N LEU A 55 15.89 -8.31 2.13
CA LEU A 55 15.73 -6.99 2.75
C LEU A 55 16.94 -6.65 3.62
N PHE A 56 17.38 -5.40 3.51
CA PHE A 56 18.31 -4.76 4.42
C PHE A 56 17.73 -3.40 4.81
N GLU A 57 17.71 -3.12 6.10
CA GLU A 57 17.09 -1.90 6.60
C GLU A 57 17.98 -1.16 7.61
N TYR A 58 17.72 0.13 7.72
CA TYR A 58 18.28 1.02 8.73
C TYR A 58 17.18 1.97 9.19
N SER A 59 17.16 2.24 10.50
CA SER A 59 16.25 3.20 11.13
C SER A 59 17.04 3.97 12.19
N SER A 60 16.85 5.28 12.25
CA SER A 60 17.31 6.10 13.38
C SER A 60 16.43 5.94 14.61
N SER A 61 15.15 5.58 14.41
CA SER A 61 14.16 5.28 15.47
C SER A 61 14.15 3.80 15.81
N ALA A 62 13.32 3.39 16.78
CA ALA A 62 13.28 2.01 17.28
C ALA A 62 12.93 0.99 16.17
N SER A 63 12.16 1.39 15.16
CA SER A 63 11.94 0.57 13.96
C SER A 63 11.59 1.41 12.72
N VAL A 64 11.82 0.84 11.53
CA VAL A 64 11.34 1.43 10.27
C VAL A 64 9.81 1.56 10.25
N GLY A 65 9.10 0.68 10.98
CA GLY A 65 7.64 0.71 11.07
C GLY A 65 7.09 1.99 11.70
N GLU A 66 7.80 2.56 12.68
CA GLU A 66 7.43 3.84 13.29
C GLU A 66 7.56 4.99 12.29
N THR A 67 8.72 5.08 11.63
CA THR A 67 8.97 6.09 10.59
C THR A 67 7.96 5.98 9.45
N TYR A 68 7.65 4.76 9.02
CA TYR A 68 6.64 4.50 8.00
C TYR A 68 5.22 4.88 8.46
N SER A 69 4.88 4.62 9.72
CA SER A 69 3.57 4.99 10.27
C SER A 69 3.38 6.50 10.31
N ARG A 70 4.41 7.26 10.71
CA ARG A 70 4.39 8.72 10.67
C ARG A 70 4.28 9.23 9.23
N TYR A 71 5.02 8.64 8.29
CA TYR A 71 4.89 8.95 6.87
C TYR A 71 3.44 8.78 6.38
N LYS A 72 2.79 7.64 6.71
CA LYS A 72 1.39 7.41 6.36
C LYS A 72 0.47 8.51 6.90
N GLN A 73 0.61 8.87 8.17
CA GLN A 73 -0.16 9.94 8.80
C GLN A 73 0.00 11.28 8.06
N PHE A 74 1.23 11.66 7.70
CA PHE A 74 1.51 12.86 6.91
C PHE A 74 0.87 12.82 5.52
N THR A 75 0.92 11.67 4.83
CA THR A 75 0.32 11.55 3.49
C THR A 75 -1.20 11.58 3.52
N SER A 76 -1.83 11.00 4.56
CA SER A 76 -3.28 11.05 4.76
C SER A 76 -3.74 12.47 5.08
N ALA A 77 -3.06 13.17 6.01
CA ALA A 77 -3.36 14.56 6.32
C ALA A 77 -3.22 15.49 5.10
N LYS A 78 -2.27 15.20 4.20
CA LYS A 78 -2.10 15.93 2.94
C LYS A 78 -3.24 15.66 1.93
N LYS A 79 -3.81 14.45 1.91
CA LYS A 79 -5.00 14.15 1.10
C LYS A 79 -6.22 14.92 1.60
N ASP A 80 -6.39 15.05 2.91
CA ASP A 80 -7.50 15.82 3.49
C ASP A 80 -7.37 17.33 3.23
N ALA A 81 -6.14 17.85 3.23
CA ALA A 81 -5.86 19.25 2.88
C ALA A 81 -6.08 19.54 1.37
N ASN A 82 -5.80 18.57 0.49
CA ASN A 82 -6.03 18.70 -0.95
C ASN A 82 -7.50 18.40 -1.34
N SER A 83 -8.27 17.75 -0.47
CA SER A 83 -9.73 17.61 -0.58
C SER A 83 -10.45 18.91 -0.21
N LYS A 84 -9.91 19.68 0.75
CA LYS A 84 -10.47 20.99 1.14
C LYS A 84 -10.22 22.13 0.14
N SER A 85 -9.41 21.95 -0.90
CA SER A 85 -9.16 22.97 -1.93
C SER A 85 -10.01 22.81 -3.20
N VAL A 86 -10.80 21.75 -3.31
CA VAL A 86 -11.79 21.56 -4.38
C VAL A 86 -13.16 21.44 -3.71
N ASN A 87 -13.99 22.46 -3.92
CA ASN A 87 -15.38 22.60 -3.46
C ASN A 87 -15.59 23.29 -2.09
N LYS A 88 -15.26 24.59 -2.03
CA LYS A 88 -16.27 25.55 -1.58
C LYS A 88 -17.12 25.89 -2.81
N ASP A 89 -18.43 25.89 -2.65
CA ASP A 89 -19.44 26.20 -3.67
C ASP A 89 -19.91 25.01 -4.51
N THR A 90 -20.50 23.99 -3.86
CA THR A 90 -21.86 23.58 -4.26
C THR A 90 -22.49 22.76 -3.14
N ASP A 91 -23.49 23.37 -2.53
CA ASP A 91 -24.50 22.70 -1.72
C ASP A 91 -25.31 21.74 -2.61
N ASN A 92 -25.90 20.71 -1.99
CA ASN A 92 -26.90 19.81 -2.53
C ASN A 92 -26.42 18.67 -3.47
N THR A 93 -26.27 17.46 -2.92
CA THR A 93 -27.12 16.30 -3.27
C THR A 93 -26.80 15.17 -2.30
N GLN A 94 -27.70 15.05 -1.33
CA GLN A 94 -28.05 13.85 -0.62
C GLN A 94 -28.14 12.66 -1.59
N ASN A 95 -27.17 11.74 -1.59
CA ASN A 95 -27.25 10.30 -1.93
C ASN A 95 -25.86 9.66 -1.89
N ASN A 96 -25.78 8.42 -1.41
CA ASN A 96 -24.62 7.51 -1.32
C ASN A 96 -23.89 7.45 0.03
N SER A 97 -24.60 7.03 1.08
CA SER A 97 -24.03 6.49 2.32
C SER A 97 -23.40 5.09 2.14
N GLU A 98 -23.68 4.38 1.04
CA GLU A 98 -23.23 3.01 0.81
C GLU A 98 -21.81 2.92 0.22
N ASP A 99 -21.41 3.84 -0.66
CA ASP A 99 -20.09 3.80 -1.32
C ASP A 99 -18.92 4.07 -0.37
N SER A 100 -19.12 4.94 0.64
CA SER A 100 -18.12 5.16 1.69
C SER A 100 -17.89 3.91 2.54
N SER A 101 -18.93 3.11 2.78
CA SER A 101 -18.82 1.88 3.57
C SER A 101 -18.06 0.79 2.81
N ASN A 102 -18.28 0.69 1.50
CA ASN A 102 -17.65 -0.31 0.63
C ASN A 102 -16.14 -0.06 0.46
N SER A 103 -15.74 1.20 0.34
CA SER A 103 -14.33 1.60 0.27
C SER A 103 -13.56 1.19 1.53
N ASN A 104 -14.17 1.32 2.71
CA ASN A 104 -13.55 0.98 3.98
C ASN A 104 -13.39 -0.54 4.15
N ILE A 105 -14.40 -1.32 3.77
CA ILE A 105 -14.36 -2.80 3.85
C ILE A 105 -13.23 -3.37 2.97
N LEU A 106 -13.10 -2.88 1.73
CA LEU A 106 -12.05 -3.37 0.82
C LEU A 106 -10.64 -2.98 1.29
N SER A 107 -10.50 -1.79 1.87
CA SER A 107 -9.24 -1.35 2.48
C SER A 107 -8.85 -2.24 3.66
N ASP A 108 -9.81 -2.57 4.53
CA ASP A 108 -9.59 -3.42 5.71
C ASP A 108 -9.20 -4.86 5.32
N ILE A 109 -9.84 -5.42 4.29
CA ILE A 109 -9.51 -6.75 3.75
C ILE A 109 -8.11 -6.74 3.10
N ALA A 110 -7.78 -5.70 2.32
CA ALA A 110 -6.46 -5.60 1.69
C ALA A 110 -5.34 -5.48 2.73
N GLN A 111 -5.57 -4.73 3.80
CA GLN A 111 -4.65 -4.63 4.93
C GLN A 111 -4.48 -5.97 5.66
N TRP A 112 -5.55 -6.77 5.77
CA TRP A 112 -5.50 -8.11 6.37
C TRP A 112 -4.66 -9.11 5.55
N CYS A 113 -4.87 -9.18 4.23
CA CYS A 113 -4.13 -10.08 3.33
C CYS A 113 -2.60 -9.86 3.37
N THR A 114 -2.16 -8.67 3.79
CA THR A 114 -0.75 -8.28 3.74
C THR A 114 0.06 -8.56 5.01
N GLY A 115 -0.53 -8.99 6.13
CA GLY A 115 0.29 -9.00 7.36
C GLY A 115 -0.15 -9.70 8.64
N ARG A 116 -1.16 -10.57 8.69
CA ARG A 116 -1.49 -11.28 9.95
C ARG A 116 -1.77 -12.77 9.74
N ASN A 117 -1.24 -13.59 10.66
CA ASN A 117 -1.56 -15.02 10.77
C ASN A 117 -2.83 -15.16 11.65
N ILE A 118 -3.83 -15.91 11.14
CA ILE A 118 -5.09 -16.23 11.82
C ILE A 118 -4.86 -16.88 13.19
N ASP A 119 -3.76 -17.61 13.36
CA ASP A 119 -3.41 -18.36 14.57
C ASP A 119 -3.17 -17.47 15.81
N GLN A 120 -3.03 -16.16 15.63
CA GLN A 120 -2.72 -15.20 16.71
C GLN A 120 -3.89 -14.31 17.13
N MET A 121 -5.10 -14.55 16.61
CA MET A 121 -6.28 -13.71 16.92
C MET A 121 -7.07 -14.17 18.13
N ASN A 122 -7.64 -13.21 18.86
CA ASN A 122 -8.61 -13.46 19.92
C ASN A 122 -10.03 -13.66 19.32
N ALA A 123 -10.94 -14.24 20.10
CA ALA A 123 -12.29 -14.60 19.64
C ALA A 123 -13.10 -13.38 19.16
N THR A 124 -12.97 -12.24 19.83
CA THR A 124 -13.73 -11.02 19.52
C THR A 124 -13.29 -10.36 18.21
N GLU A 125 -12.01 -10.44 17.87
CA GLU A 125 -11.50 -10.00 16.58
C GLU A 125 -11.99 -10.92 15.46
N LEU A 126 -12.05 -12.23 15.71
CA LEU A 126 -12.53 -13.22 14.73
C LEU A 126 -14.01 -13.00 14.39
N ASP A 127 -14.86 -12.77 15.41
CA ASP A 127 -16.28 -12.46 15.23
C ASP A 127 -16.50 -11.19 14.40
N LYS A 128 -15.67 -10.16 14.65
CA LYS A 128 -15.71 -8.91 13.88
C LYS A 128 -15.37 -9.15 12.41
N TRP A 129 -14.38 -10.00 12.12
CA TRP A 129 -13.98 -10.32 10.75
C TRP A 129 -15.00 -11.20 10.03
N GLU A 130 -15.60 -12.16 10.72
CA GLU A 130 -16.71 -12.94 10.17
C GLU A 130 -17.88 -12.04 9.74
N ALA A 131 -18.22 -11.06 10.59
CA ALA A 131 -19.26 -10.07 10.25
C ALA A 131 -18.89 -9.21 9.03
N LEU A 132 -17.61 -8.82 8.89
CA LEU A 132 -17.14 -8.02 7.75
C LEU A 132 -17.12 -8.83 6.44
N LEU A 133 -16.60 -10.06 6.47
CA LEU A 133 -16.58 -10.95 5.32
C LEU A 133 -18.00 -11.34 4.90
N GLY A 134 -18.89 -11.59 5.86
CA GLY A 134 -20.30 -11.87 5.58
C GLY A 134 -21.01 -10.69 4.92
N LYS A 135 -20.71 -9.44 5.31
CA LYS A 135 -21.23 -8.25 4.64
C LYS A 135 -20.70 -8.13 3.21
N ALA A 136 -19.40 -8.32 3.00
CA ALA A 136 -18.79 -8.28 1.68
C ALA A 136 -19.37 -9.35 0.74
N LEU A 137 -19.56 -10.57 1.23
CA LEU A 137 -20.16 -11.67 0.47
C LEU A 137 -21.60 -11.36 0.05
N LYS A 138 -22.42 -10.86 0.97
CA LYS A 138 -23.80 -10.44 0.66
C LYS A 138 -23.86 -9.36 -0.43
N GLN A 139 -22.89 -8.44 -0.44
CA GLN A 139 -22.80 -7.42 -1.48
C GLN A 139 -22.40 -8.00 -2.84
N ILE A 140 -21.46 -8.94 -2.86
CA ILE A 140 -21.07 -9.67 -4.07
C ILE A 140 -22.27 -10.43 -4.63
N ASP A 141 -23.01 -11.15 -3.78
CA ASP A 141 -24.19 -11.90 -4.20
C ASP A 141 -25.30 -10.97 -4.70
N SER A 142 -25.54 -9.84 -4.02
CA SER A 142 -26.52 -8.83 -4.45
C SER A 142 -26.14 -8.19 -5.78
N ARG A 143 -24.85 -7.93 -6.03
CA ARG A 143 -24.38 -7.40 -7.32
C ARG A 143 -24.45 -8.46 -8.41
N LYS A 144 -24.16 -9.73 -8.09
CA LYS A 144 -24.26 -10.86 -9.02
C LYS A 144 -25.70 -11.09 -9.47
N THR A 145 -26.67 -10.98 -8.57
CA THR A 145 -28.10 -11.08 -8.93
C THR A 145 -28.55 -9.90 -9.78
N GLN A 146 -28.14 -8.68 -9.47
CA GLN A 146 -28.43 -7.49 -10.29
C GLN A 146 -27.84 -7.57 -11.72
N VAL A 147 -26.60 -8.04 -11.86
CA VAL A 147 -25.97 -8.25 -13.17
C VAL A 147 -26.69 -9.34 -13.96
N SER A 148 -27.07 -10.45 -13.31
CA SER A 148 -27.82 -11.54 -13.94
C SER A 148 -29.23 -11.13 -14.39
N THR A 149 -29.86 -10.15 -13.73
CA THR A 149 -31.14 -9.56 -14.16
C THR A 149 -30.98 -8.56 -15.29
N SER A 150 -29.84 -7.86 -15.38
CA SER A 150 -29.54 -6.94 -16.48
C SER A 150 -29.24 -7.67 -17.79
N ASP A 151 -28.58 -8.83 -17.75
CA ASP A 151 -28.29 -9.63 -18.94
C ASP A 151 -29.55 -10.28 -19.55
N LYS A 152 -30.63 -10.47 -18.77
CA LYS A 152 -31.92 -10.98 -19.28
C LYS A 152 -32.83 -9.93 -19.89
N ALA A 153 -32.52 -8.64 -19.73
CA ALA A 153 -33.35 -7.54 -20.26
C ALA A 153 -32.97 -7.13 -21.69
N VAL A 154 -31.84 -7.60 -22.22
CA VAL A 154 -31.38 -7.29 -23.59
C VAL A 154 -31.94 -8.30 -24.61
N ASP A 155 -32.43 -9.46 -24.18
CA ASP A 155 -32.85 -10.57 -25.04
C ASP A 155 -34.37 -10.60 -25.37
N LEU A 156 -35.06 -9.46 -25.25
CA LEU A 156 -36.50 -9.34 -25.56
C LEU A 156 -36.83 -8.33 -26.67
N ASN A 157 -35.83 -7.86 -27.43
CA ASN A 157 -36.04 -6.87 -28.51
C ASN A 157 -35.55 -7.29 -29.92
N GLU A 158 -35.58 -8.58 -30.25
CA GLU A 158 -35.62 -9.11 -31.64
C GLU A 158 -36.61 -10.29 -31.60
N GLU A 159 -37.67 -10.47 -32.38
CA GLU A 159 -38.28 -9.96 -33.63
C GLU A 159 -39.76 -10.52 -33.58
N PRO A 160 -40.66 -10.50 -34.61
CA PRO A 160 -40.67 -9.90 -35.95
C PRO A 160 -41.99 -9.16 -36.32
N LYS A 161 -42.04 -8.51 -37.50
CA LYS A 161 -43.22 -8.18 -38.36
C LYS A 161 -42.69 -7.36 -39.54
N ASP A 162 -42.81 -7.69 -40.82
CA ASP A 162 -43.46 -8.74 -41.63
C ASP A 162 -42.53 -9.07 -42.82
#